data_AF-G0WB99-F1
#
_entry.id   AF-G0WB99-F1
#
_cell.length_a   1.000
_cell.length_b   1.000
_cell.length_c   1.000
_cell.angle_alpha   90.00
_cell.angle_beta   90.00
_cell.angle_gamma   90.00
#
_symmetry.space_group_name_H-M   'P 1'
#
loop_
_entity.id
_entity.type
_entity.pdbx_description
1 polymer ?
#
loop_
_entity_poly.entity_id
_entity_poly.type
_entity_poly.pdbx_seq_one_letter_code
_entity_poly.pdbx_strand_id
1 'polypeptide(L)'
;MTASKKQQTKRKVESLRVTDEIITSLTSIIELYVEYVTHNIQLLNKFIGHMRRVSTLRFERTTLIKFVKKLRFYNESLQNINIKEYTSAHDDLSFIVVFFGSFSIKFLETLDLLKYFFTESLQKEILSKTLNSDLTLSSETILNMDITYNHFVKFTQWMIESINLQNNLLSLEIIEFTLKCAAEDGTSPEETDNIFLQQVATVEDEEEYQYLMDQWSQVLREKVQVLEDSFEVDAAVWQENLGKIKN
;
A
#
# COMPACT_ATOMS: atom_id res chain seq x y z
N MET A 1 -46.46 32.78 -26.41
CA MET A 1 -46.99 31.55 -25.77
C MET A 1 -45.91 30.49 -25.90
N THR A 2 -45.03 30.44 -24.90
CA THR A 2 -44.93 29.39 -23.85
C THR A 2 -44.22 28.14 -24.37
N ALA A 3 -42.91 28.04 -24.13
CA ALA A 3 -42.30 27.24 -23.04
C ALA A 3 -42.08 25.78 -23.50
N SER A 4 -40.83 25.33 -23.63
CA SER A 4 -40.21 24.61 -22.53
C SER A 4 -38.68 24.60 -22.67
N LYS A 5 -38.02 25.44 -21.89
CA LYS A 5 -36.63 25.23 -21.49
C LYS A 5 -36.64 24.04 -20.53
N LYS A 6 -36.28 22.84 -21.01
CA LYS A 6 -35.86 21.75 -20.13
C LYS A 6 -34.53 22.16 -19.49
N GLN A 7 -34.61 22.76 -18.32
CA GLN A 7 -33.54 22.75 -17.33
C GLN A 7 -33.19 21.29 -17.02
N GLN A 8 -32.15 20.76 -17.66
CA GLN A 8 -31.36 19.69 -17.07
C GLN A 8 -30.46 20.37 -16.03
N THR A 9 -30.99 20.48 -14.82
CA THR A 9 -30.22 20.75 -13.63
C THR A 9 -29.26 19.58 -13.45
N LYS A 10 -28.02 19.69 -13.96
CA LYS A 10 -26.90 18.91 -13.45
C LYS A 10 -26.90 19.19 -11.94
N ARG A 11 -27.30 18.22 -11.11
CA ARG A 11 -26.98 18.27 -9.68
C ARG A 11 -25.47 18.43 -9.62
N LYS A 12 -25.03 19.62 -9.21
CA LYS A 12 -23.67 19.80 -8.71
C LYS A 12 -23.61 18.84 -7.53
N VAL A 13 -22.90 17.72 -7.67
CA VAL A 13 -22.52 16.93 -6.50
C VAL A 13 -21.75 17.93 -5.65
N GLU A 14 -22.30 18.27 -4.48
CA GLU A 14 -21.57 19.14 -3.55
C GLU A 14 -20.30 18.38 -3.18
N SER A 15 -19.15 19.05 -3.33
CA SER A 15 -17.87 18.47 -2.94
C SER A 15 -17.90 18.22 -1.43
N LEU A 16 -17.60 16.98 -1.04
CA LEU A 16 -17.49 16.60 0.36
C LEU A 16 -16.49 17.51 1.08
N ARG A 17 -16.83 17.88 2.30
CA ARG A 17 -16.02 18.76 3.13
C ARG A 17 -15.14 17.97 4.07
N VAL A 18 -14.07 18.62 4.50
CA VAL A 18 -13.18 18.08 5.51
C VAL A 18 -13.75 18.38 6.89
N THR A 19 -13.97 17.33 7.70
CA THR A 19 -14.36 17.43 9.11
C THR A 19 -13.21 17.05 10.03
N ASP A 20 -13.30 17.42 11.32
CA ASP A 20 -12.28 17.05 12.32
C ASP A 20 -12.21 15.53 12.52
N GLU A 21 -13.34 14.85 12.36
CA GLU A 21 -13.45 13.39 12.41
C GLU A 21 -12.70 12.76 11.24
N ILE A 22 -12.90 13.23 10.01
CA ILE A 22 -12.16 12.76 8.83
C ILE A 22 -10.65 12.99 9.01
N ILE A 23 -10.24 14.15 9.56
CA ILE A 23 -8.83 14.42 9.86
C ILE A 23 -8.27 13.40 10.85
N THR A 24 -9.05 13.05 11.87
CA THR A 24 -8.65 12.06 12.88
C THR A 24 -8.50 10.67 12.26
N SER A 25 -9.49 10.22 11.48
CA SER A 25 -9.44 8.94 10.77
C SER A 25 -8.26 8.88 9.80
N LEU A 26 -8.02 9.95 9.03
CA LEU A 26 -6.91 10.00 8.09
C LEU A 26 -5.55 10.03 8.80
N THR A 27 -5.45 10.69 9.95
CA THR A 27 -4.23 10.65 10.77
C THR A 27 -3.94 9.22 11.22
N SER A 28 -4.96 8.47 11.64
CA SER A 28 -4.81 7.05 11.99
C SER A 28 -4.34 6.21 10.80
N ILE A 29 -4.87 6.47 9.60
CA ILE A 29 -4.39 5.82 8.38
C ILE A 29 -2.92 6.16 8.11
N ILE A 30 -2.51 7.42 8.24
CA ILE A 30 -1.10 7.83 8.06
C ILE A 30 -0.19 7.06 9.04
N GLU A 31 -0.60 6.92 10.30
CA GLU A 31 0.12 6.13 11.30
C GLU A 31 0.27 4.67 10.86
N LEU A 32 -0.77 4.06 10.28
CA LEU A 32 -0.69 2.71 9.71
C LEU A 32 0.28 2.60 8.53
N TYR A 33 0.35 3.62 7.66
CA TYR A 33 1.38 3.67 6.61
C TYR A 33 2.79 3.76 7.22
N VAL A 34 2.97 4.55 8.29
CA VAL A 34 4.25 4.65 9.00
C VAL A 34 4.64 3.30 9.61
N GLU A 35 3.70 2.60 10.25
CA GLU A 35 3.90 1.25 10.78
C GLU A 35 4.30 0.28 9.66
N TYR A 36 3.52 0.23 8.57
CA TYR A 36 3.79 -0.64 7.43
C TYR A 36 5.19 -0.42 6.83
N VAL A 37 5.58 0.84 6.62
CA VAL A 37 6.92 1.20 6.13
C VAL A 37 7.99 0.80 7.15
N THR A 38 7.73 1.03 8.44
CA THR A 38 8.68 0.74 9.52
C THR A 38 8.97 -0.75 9.64
N HIS A 39 7.96 -1.62 9.63
CA HIS A 39 8.17 -3.06 9.70
C HIS A 39 8.97 -3.58 8.49
N ASN A 40 8.68 -3.09 7.28
CA ASN A 40 9.49 -3.40 6.10
C ASN A 40 10.95 -2.97 6.27
N ILE A 41 11.20 -1.74 6.75
CA ILE A 41 12.56 -1.25 7.02
C ILE A 41 13.27 -2.14 8.04
N GLN A 42 12.60 -2.52 9.12
CA GLN A 42 13.18 -3.33 10.19
C GLN A 42 13.57 -4.72 9.69
N LEU A 43 12.68 -5.43 9.01
CA LEU A 43 12.96 -6.73 8.41
C LEU A 43 14.16 -6.62 7.45
N LEU A 44 14.10 -5.68 6.51
CA LEU A 44 15.15 -5.53 5.49
C LEU A 44 16.50 -5.16 6.11
N ASN A 45 16.53 -4.36 7.18
CA ASN A 45 17.78 -4.08 7.90
C ASN A 45 18.37 -5.36 8.51
N LYS A 46 17.55 -6.21 9.15
CA LYS A 46 17.99 -7.51 9.67
C LYS A 46 18.54 -8.37 8.53
N PHE A 47 17.78 -8.48 7.43
CA PHE A 47 18.17 -9.24 6.24
C PHE A 47 19.50 -8.77 5.62
N ILE A 48 19.64 -7.47 5.38
CA ILE A 48 20.88 -6.83 4.88
C ILE A 48 22.06 -7.09 5.83
N GLY A 49 21.80 -7.18 7.13
CA GLY A 49 22.77 -7.58 8.15
C GLY A 49 23.29 -8.99 7.92
N HIS A 50 22.40 -9.96 7.70
CA HIS A 50 22.77 -11.36 7.40
C HIS A 50 23.48 -11.50 6.05
N MET A 51 22.98 -10.83 4.99
CA MET A 51 23.60 -10.84 3.66
C MET A 51 25.06 -10.37 3.66
N ARG A 52 25.50 -9.57 4.65
CA ARG A 52 26.90 -9.14 4.77
C ARG A 52 27.86 -10.33 4.88
N ARG A 53 27.42 -11.46 5.45
CA ARG A 53 28.22 -12.67 5.64
C ARG A 53 28.26 -13.55 4.38
N VAL A 54 27.44 -13.26 3.38
CA VAL A 54 27.31 -14.04 2.14
C VAL A 54 27.91 -13.25 0.97
N SER A 55 29.19 -13.52 0.69
CA SER A 55 29.98 -12.74 -0.29
C SER A 55 29.42 -12.79 -1.72
N THR A 56 28.74 -13.89 -2.08
CA THR A 56 28.13 -14.10 -3.39
C THR A 56 26.93 -13.18 -3.64
N LEU A 57 26.30 -12.66 -2.58
CA LEU A 57 25.10 -11.79 -2.64
C LEU A 57 25.42 -10.30 -2.43
N ARG A 58 26.68 -9.89 -2.62
CA ARG A 58 27.14 -8.53 -2.30
C ARG A 58 26.42 -7.43 -3.09
N PHE A 59 26.02 -7.70 -4.33
CA PHE A 59 25.41 -6.69 -5.21
C PHE A 59 23.91 -6.57 -4.95
N GLU A 60 23.24 -7.69 -4.76
CA GLU A 60 21.86 -7.80 -4.33
C GLU A 60 21.65 -7.07 -3.00
N ARG A 61 22.60 -7.22 -2.08
CA ARG A 61 22.62 -6.47 -0.82
C ARG A 61 22.64 -4.95 -1.06
N THR A 62 23.44 -4.46 -2.01
CA THR A 62 23.46 -3.02 -2.33
C THR A 62 22.15 -2.52 -2.94
N THR A 63 21.47 -3.36 -3.73
CA THR A 63 20.13 -3.08 -4.26
C THR A 63 19.11 -2.94 -3.13
N LEU A 64 19.07 -3.87 -2.17
CA LEU A 64 18.17 -3.76 -1.02
C LEU A 64 18.47 -2.53 -0.16
N ILE A 65 19.75 -2.17 0.04
CA ILE A 65 20.12 -0.92 0.73
C ILE A 65 19.52 0.30 0.03
N LYS A 66 19.46 0.31 -1.30
CA LYS A 66 18.86 1.41 -2.06
C LYS A 66 17.36 1.51 -1.82
N PHE A 67 16.65 0.38 -1.82
CA PHE A 67 15.22 0.33 -1.47
C PHE A 67 14.97 0.78 -0.03
N VAL A 68 15.71 0.26 0.95
CA VAL A 68 15.58 0.66 2.36
C VAL A 68 15.81 2.16 2.56
N LYS A 69 16.78 2.76 1.86
CA LYS A 69 16.98 4.22 1.91
C LYS A 69 15.77 4.99 1.38
N LYS A 70 15.11 4.49 0.34
CA LYS A 70 13.90 5.10 -0.21
C LYS A 70 12.72 4.97 0.77
N LEU A 71 12.54 3.79 1.37
CA LEU A 71 11.53 3.57 2.38
C LEU A 71 11.73 4.47 3.60
N ARG A 72 12.98 4.63 4.09
CA ARG A 72 13.28 5.57 5.19
C ARG A 72 12.88 7.01 4.85
N PHE A 73 13.20 7.46 3.64
CA PHE A 73 12.77 8.79 3.17
C PHE A 73 11.25 8.93 3.15
N TYR A 74 10.51 7.91 2.71
CA TYR A 74 9.05 7.92 2.77
C TYR A 74 8.52 7.93 4.21
N ASN A 75 9.13 7.14 5.10
CA ASN A 75 8.76 7.11 6.52
C ASN A 75 8.94 8.47 7.19
N GLU A 76 10.12 9.08 7.00
CA GLU A 76 10.41 10.43 7.49
C GLU A 76 9.45 11.46 6.89
N SER A 77 9.10 11.33 5.62
CA SER A 77 8.12 12.22 4.99
C SER A 77 6.74 12.09 5.65
N LEU A 78 6.24 10.85 5.85
CA LEU A 78 4.95 10.57 6.48
C LEU A 78 4.87 11.08 7.92
N GLN A 79 5.91 10.82 8.73
CA GLN A 79 5.97 11.25 10.13
C GLN A 79 5.93 12.78 10.29
N ASN A 80 6.33 13.52 9.26
CA ASN A 80 6.31 14.98 9.26
C ASN A 80 5.02 15.56 8.65
N ILE A 81 4.07 14.74 8.19
CA ILE A 81 2.79 15.24 7.68
C ILE A 81 1.92 15.68 8.86
N ASN A 82 1.59 16.98 8.89
CA ASN A 82 0.53 17.50 9.74
C ASN A 82 -0.69 17.82 8.87
N ILE A 83 -1.67 16.92 8.83
CA ILE A 83 -2.86 17.06 7.97
C ILE A 83 -3.59 18.38 8.25
N LYS A 84 -3.69 18.79 9.53
CA LYS A 84 -4.40 20.01 9.93
C LYS A 84 -3.83 21.29 9.31
N GLU A 85 -2.53 21.33 9.02
CA GLU A 85 -1.91 22.46 8.34
C GLU A 85 -2.41 22.58 6.89
N TYR A 86 -2.65 21.44 6.22
CA TYR A 86 -3.18 21.41 4.86
C TYR A 86 -4.69 21.69 4.80
N THR A 87 -5.45 21.31 5.82
CA THR A 87 -6.91 21.51 5.87
C THR A 87 -7.29 22.94 6.20
N SER A 88 -6.46 23.67 6.95
CA SER A 88 -6.71 25.07 7.32
C SER A 88 -6.80 26.04 6.13
N ALA A 89 -6.31 25.62 4.95
CA ALA A 89 -6.37 26.37 3.71
C ALA A 89 -7.40 25.83 2.69
N HIS A 90 -7.94 24.63 2.92
CA HIS A 90 -8.78 23.90 1.96
C HIS A 90 -9.88 23.08 2.66
N ASP A 91 -11.13 23.51 2.47
CA ASP A 91 -12.30 22.81 3.03
C ASP A 91 -12.75 21.60 2.18
N ASP A 92 -12.21 21.42 0.98
CA ASP A 92 -12.60 20.36 0.02
C ASP A 92 -11.80 19.08 0.25
N LEU A 93 -12.51 17.98 0.54
CA LEU A 93 -11.93 16.65 0.77
C LEU A 93 -11.08 16.18 -0.41
N SER A 94 -11.44 16.55 -1.63
CA SER A 94 -10.73 16.19 -2.86
C SER A 94 -9.26 16.62 -2.81
N PHE A 95 -8.97 17.77 -2.20
CA PHE A 95 -7.59 18.26 -2.09
C PHE A 95 -6.72 17.34 -1.22
N ILE A 96 -7.27 16.90 -0.09
CA ILE A 96 -6.58 15.99 0.84
C ILE A 96 -6.41 14.61 0.20
N VAL A 97 -7.45 14.11 -0.45
CA VAL A 97 -7.40 12.82 -1.16
C VAL A 97 -6.37 12.85 -2.28
N VAL A 98 -6.28 13.94 -3.06
CA VAL A 98 -5.22 14.09 -4.08
C VAL A 98 -3.83 14.07 -3.42
N PHE A 99 -3.63 14.85 -2.36
CA PHE A 99 -2.34 14.94 -1.67
C PHE A 99 -1.89 13.58 -1.12
N PHE A 100 -2.73 12.94 -0.31
CA PHE A 100 -2.38 11.69 0.34
C PHE A 100 -2.46 10.48 -0.61
N GLY A 101 -3.43 10.47 -1.53
CA GLY A 101 -3.54 9.48 -2.59
C GLY A 101 -2.31 9.46 -3.50
N SER A 102 -1.82 10.63 -3.92
CA SER A 102 -0.59 10.73 -4.72
C SER A 102 0.63 10.16 -3.98
N PHE A 103 0.74 10.41 -2.67
CA PHE A 103 1.78 9.81 -1.87
C PHE A 103 1.62 8.28 -1.80
N SER A 104 0.41 7.82 -1.50
CA SER A 104 0.08 6.40 -1.34
C SER A 104 0.41 5.62 -2.60
N ILE A 105 0.03 6.14 -3.77
CA ILE A 105 0.34 5.54 -5.07
C ILE A 105 1.85 5.42 -5.27
N LYS A 106 2.58 6.54 -5.13
CA LYS A 106 4.04 6.55 -5.29
C LYS A 106 4.73 5.54 -4.35
N PHE A 107 4.24 5.41 -3.13
CA PHE A 107 4.74 4.44 -2.16
C PHE A 107 4.42 3.00 -2.58
N LEU A 108 3.17 2.71 -2.94
CA LEU A 108 2.71 1.38 -3.33
C LEU A 108 3.39 0.89 -4.61
N GLU A 109 3.55 1.75 -5.62
CA GLU A 109 4.32 1.40 -6.82
C GLU A 109 5.80 1.11 -6.50
N THR A 110 6.38 1.85 -5.55
CA THR A 110 7.75 1.53 -5.08
C THR A 110 7.79 0.18 -4.35
N LEU A 111 6.76 -0.12 -3.55
CA LEU A 111 6.65 -1.38 -2.83
C LEU A 111 6.43 -2.55 -3.77
N ASP A 112 5.66 -2.41 -4.84
CA ASP A 112 5.45 -3.49 -5.80
C ASP A 112 6.76 -3.93 -6.45
N LEU A 113 7.56 -2.96 -6.90
CA LEU A 113 8.90 -3.21 -7.44
C LEU A 113 9.82 -3.89 -6.41
N LEU A 114 9.79 -3.45 -5.16
CA LEU A 114 10.55 -4.07 -4.08
C LEU A 114 10.07 -5.49 -3.81
N LYS A 115 8.75 -5.70 -3.72
CA LYS A 115 8.12 -6.98 -3.43
C LYS A 115 8.51 -7.99 -4.50
N TYR A 116 8.32 -7.67 -5.78
CA TYR A 116 8.75 -8.54 -6.88
C TYR A 116 10.25 -8.86 -6.84
N PHE A 117 11.10 -7.87 -6.54
CA PHE A 117 12.53 -8.14 -6.37
C PHE A 117 12.81 -9.07 -5.18
N PHE A 118 12.17 -8.82 -4.03
CA PHE A 118 12.49 -9.47 -2.77
C PHE A 118 11.88 -10.86 -2.63
N THR A 119 10.65 -11.07 -3.09
CA THR A 119 9.90 -12.33 -2.95
C THR A 119 10.08 -13.28 -4.13
N GLU A 120 10.43 -12.77 -5.32
CA GLU A 120 10.63 -13.60 -6.51
C GLU A 120 12.08 -13.65 -6.96
N SER A 121 12.60 -12.52 -7.46
CA SER A 121 13.89 -12.49 -8.16
C SER A 121 15.04 -12.86 -7.23
N LEU A 122 15.08 -12.25 -6.04
CA LEU A 122 16.14 -12.48 -5.07
C LEU A 122 16.07 -13.88 -4.44
N GLN A 123 14.87 -14.44 -4.25
CA GLN A 123 14.72 -15.79 -3.69
C GLN A 123 15.38 -16.83 -4.60
N LYS A 124 15.11 -16.74 -5.92
CA LYS A 124 15.74 -17.61 -6.94
C LYS A 124 17.26 -17.43 -6.97
N GLU A 125 17.72 -16.19 -6.84
CA GLU A 125 19.14 -15.86 -6.84
C GLU A 125 19.87 -16.37 -5.59
N ILE A 126 19.23 -16.32 -4.41
CA ILE A 126 19.73 -16.90 -3.17
C ILE A 126 19.92 -18.40 -3.35
N LEU A 127 18.86 -19.13 -3.73
CA LEU A 127 18.92 -20.58 -3.95
C LEU A 127 20.03 -20.96 -4.94
N SER A 128 20.14 -20.21 -6.04
CA SER A 128 21.14 -20.43 -7.08
C SER A 128 22.58 -20.22 -6.58
N LYS A 129 22.84 -19.15 -5.82
CA LYS A 129 24.19 -18.76 -5.38
C LYS A 129 24.65 -19.42 -4.09
N THR A 130 23.73 -19.79 -3.20
CA THR A 130 24.06 -20.37 -1.89
C THR A 130 23.83 -21.88 -1.85
N LEU A 131 23.06 -22.42 -2.80
CA LEU A 131 22.66 -23.84 -2.86
C LEU A 131 21.92 -24.30 -1.59
N ASN A 132 21.27 -23.38 -0.88
CA ASN A 132 20.46 -23.63 0.31
C ASN A 132 19.37 -22.57 0.47
N SER A 133 18.44 -22.81 1.39
CA SER A 133 17.29 -21.94 1.70
C SER A 133 17.45 -21.17 3.02
N ASP A 134 18.66 -21.03 3.55
CA ASP A 134 18.87 -20.49 4.91
C ASP A 134 18.53 -18.99 5.01
N LEU A 135 18.54 -18.29 3.87
CA LEU A 135 18.21 -16.87 3.71
C LEU A 135 16.92 -16.64 2.92
N THR A 136 16.16 -17.68 2.59
CA THR A 136 14.91 -17.44 1.87
C THR A 136 13.81 -16.94 2.81
N LEU A 137 12.82 -16.25 2.25
CA LEU A 137 11.57 -15.95 2.93
C LEU A 137 10.71 -17.22 3.00
N SER A 138 9.89 -17.33 4.04
CA SER A 138 8.85 -18.35 4.06
C SER A 138 7.72 -18.02 3.10
N SER A 139 7.02 -19.03 2.60
CA SER A 139 5.84 -18.85 1.75
C SER A 139 4.72 -18.09 2.46
N GLU A 140 4.63 -18.25 3.79
CA GLU A 140 3.66 -17.53 4.62
C GLU A 140 3.97 -16.03 4.65
N THR A 141 5.23 -15.63 4.86
CA THR A 141 5.64 -14.22 4.77
C THR A 141 5.35 -13.63 3.39
N ILE A 142 5.67 -14.36 2.31
CA ILE A 142 5.39 -13.88 0.94
C ILE A 142 3.89 -13.65 0.74
N LEU A 143 3.06 -14.61 1.17
CA LEU A 143 1.61 -14.49 1.10
C LEU A 143 1.10 -13.29 1.90
N ASN A 144 1.60 -13.10 3.13
CA ASN A 144 1.19 -11.98 3.97
C ASN A 144 1.67 -10.63 3.41
N MET A 145 2.83 -10.57 2.75
CA MET A 145 3.27 -9.39 2.00
C MET A 145 2.30 -9.06 0.87
N ASP A 146 1.87 -10.05 0.09
CA ASP A 146 0.91 -9.87 -1.00
C ASP A 146 -0.47 -9.44 -0.48
N ILE A 147 -0.99 -10.10 0.55
CA ILE A 147 -2.28 -9.77 1.16
C ILE A 147 -2.26 -8.33 1.67
N THR A 148 -1.25 -7.94 2.45
CA THR A 148 -1.15 -6.58 2.99
C THR A 148 -1.04 -5.56 1.87
N TYR A 149 -0.14 -5.75 0.90
CA TYR A 149 -0.02 -4.87 -0.25
C TYR A 149 -1.35 -4.69 -1.00
N ASN A 150 -2.04 -5.79 -1.30
CA ASN A 150 -3.31 -5.79 -2.01
C ASN A 150 -4.41 -4.99 -1.27
N HIS A 151 -4.46 -5.08 0.06
CA HIS A 151 -5.43 -4.31 0.85
C HIS A 151 -5.10 -2.82 0.88
N PHE A 152 -3.82 -2.44 0.97
CA PHE A 152 -3.43 -1.03 0.86
C PHE A 152 -3.73 -0.45 -0.53
N VAL A 153 -3.48 -1.22 -1.60
CA VAL A 153 -3.90 -0.86 -2.98
C VAL A 153 -5.40 -0.64 -3.05
N LYS A 154 -6.20 -1.58 -2.51
CA LYS A 154 -7.66 -1.47 -2.55
C LYS A 154 -8.19 -0.31 -1.73
N PHE A 155 -7.59 -0.04 -0.57
CA PHE A 155 -7.90 1.14 0.22
C PHE A 155 -7.58 2.44 -0.54
N THR A 156 -6.42 2.53 -1.19
CA THR A 156 -6.06 3.70 -2.01
C THR A 156 -7.05 3.89 -3.17
N GLN A 157 -7.46 2.81 -3.83
CA GLN A 157 -8.51 2.85 -4.85
C GLN A 157 -9.82 3.39 -4.25
N TRP A 158 -10.27 2.83 -3.12
CA TRP A 158 -11.49 3.24 -2.44
C TRP A 158 -11.46 4.73 -2.05
N MET A 159 -10.37 5.20 -1.48
CA MET A 159 -10.20 6.59 -1.04
C MET A 159 -10.38 7.59 -2.18
N ILE A 160 -9.96 7.22 -3.39
CA ILE A 160 -10.00 8.08 -4.59
C ILE A 160 -11.34 7.96 -5.31
N GLU A 161 -11.78 6.73 -5.57
CA GLU A 161 -12.99 6.46 -6.36
C GLU A 161 -14.28 6.74 -5.57
N SER A 162 -14.29 6.59 -4.23
CA SER A 162 -15.49 6.80 -3.42
C SER A 162 -15.98 8.25 -3.44
N ILE A 163 -15.08 9.22 -3.62
CA ILE A 163 -15.43 10.64 -3.80
C ILE A 163 -15.62 11.04 -5.27
N ASN A 164 -15.68 10.05 -6.18
CA ASN A 164 -15.79 10.22 -7.62
C ASN A 164 -14.66 11.08 -8.24
N LEU A 165 -13.45 10.96 -7.71
CA LEU A 165 -12.28 11.68 -8.23
C LEU A 165 -11.72 10.95 -9.45
N GLN A 166 -12.13 11.38 -10.64
CA GLN A 166 -11.67 10.81 -11.90
C GLN A 166 -10.34 11.44 -12.32
N ASN A 167 -9.22 10.74 -12.09
CA ASN A 167 -7.90 11.19 -12.51
C ASN A 167 -6.98 9.99 -12.84
N ASN A 168 -6.64 9.81 -14.11
CA ASN A 168 -5.77 8.72 -14.57
C ASN A 168 -4.34 8.78 -13.98
N LEU A 169 -3.89 9.94 -13.50
CA LEU A 169 -2.60 10.06 -12.80
C LEU A 169 -2.66 9.50 -11.37
N LEU A 170 -3.87 9.19 -10.88
CA LEU A 170 -4.13 8.57 -9.60
C LEU A 170 -4.50 7.08 -9.73
N SER A 171 -4.29 6.48 -10.90
CA SER A 171 -4.44 5.03 -11.10
C SER A 171 -3.19 4.28 -10.61
N LEU A 172 -3.40 3.06 -10.09
CA LEU A 172 -2.35 2.10 -9.75
C LEU A 172 -2.16 1.10 -10.89
N GLU A 173 -0.92 0.77 -11.24
CA GLU A 173 -0.58 -0.13 -12.35
C GLU A 173 -1.29 -1.48 -12.21
N ILE A 174 -1.25 -2.08 -11.01
CA ILE A 174 -1.85 -3.40 -10.77
C ILE A 174 -3.36 -3.42 -11.00
N ILE A 175 -4.07 -2.32 -10.73
CA ILE A 175 -5.52 -2.20 -10.94
C ILE A 175 -5.81 -2.12 -12.44
N GLU A 176 -5.14 -1.21 -13.15
CA GLU A 176 -5.31 -1.02 -14.59
C GLU A 176 -4.96 -2.28 -15.38
N PHE A 177 -3.86 -2.95 -14.99
CA PHE A 177 -3.45 -4.22 -15.57
C PHE A 177 -4.53 -5.30 -15.37
N THR A 178 -5.04 -5.41 -14.15
CA THR A 178 -6.07 -6.41 -13.81
C THR A 178 -7.37 -6.15 -14.58
N LEU A 179 -7.81 -4.90 -14.68
CA LEU A 179 -9.00 -4.51 -15.46
C LEU A 179 -8.82 -4.85 -16.94
N LYS A 180 -7.63 -4.58 -17.49
CA LYS A 180 -7.33 -4.89 -18.89
C LYS A 180 -7.35 -6.39 -19.16
N CYS A 181 -6.72 -7.21 -18.31
CA CYS A 181 -6.76 -8.66 -18.44
C CYS A 181 -8.20 -9.20 -18.35
N ALA A 182 -8.99 -8.73 -17.39
CA ALA A 182 -10.39 -9.14 -17.27
C ALA A 182 -11.21 -8.81 -18.52
N ALA A 183 -10.98 -7.63 -19.13
CA ALA A 183 -11.63 -7.23 -20.37
C ALA A 183 -11.20 -8.10 -21.57
N GLU A 184 -9.94 -8.49 -21.65
CA GLU A 184 -9.41 -9.40 -22.68
C GLU A 184 -9.96 -10.83 -22.53
N ASP A 185 -10.10 -11.29 -21.29
CA ASP A 185 -10.59 -12.64 -20.95
C ASP A 185 -12.12 -12.74 -20.95
N GLY A 186 -12.84 -11.62 -21.10
CA GLY A 186 -14.30 -11.58 -21.04
C GLY A 186 -14.87 -11.88 -19.64
N THR A 187 -14.08 -11.67 -18.58
CA THR A 187 -14.50 -11.90 -17.19
C THR A 187 -15.39 -10.74 -16.72
N SER A 188 -16.59 -11.06 -16.22
CA SER A 188 -17.47 -10.04 -15.64
C SER A 188 -16.91 -9.53 -14.30
N PRO A 189 -16.87 -8.21 -14.05
CA PRO A 189 -16.53 -7.63 -12.75
C PRO A 189 -17.48 -8.07 -11.62
N GLU A 190 -18.67 -8.58 -11.95
CA GLU A 190 -19.72 -8.94 -10.99
C GLU A 190 -19.56 -10.35 -10.38
N GLU A 191 -18.71 -11.21 -10.95
CA GLU A 191 -18.58 -12.63 -10.57
C GLU A 191 -17.15 -13.04 -10.14
N THR A 192 -16.30 -12.08 -9.78
CA THR A 192 -14.86 -12.32 -9.57
C THR A 192 -14.42 -12.21 -8.12
N ASP A 193 -13.60 -13.17 -7.68
CA ASP A 193 -12.92 -13.17 -6.38
C ASP A 193 -11.74 -12.17 -6.33
N ASN A 194 -11.37 -11.57 -7.47
CA ASN A 194 -10.27 -10.61 -7.51
C ASN A 194 -10.71 -9.26 -6.94
N ILE A 195 -10.15 -8.89 -5.80
CA ILE A 195 -10.48 -7.65 -5.07
C ILE A 195 -10.32 -6.37 -5.92
N PHE A 196 -9.44 -6.37 -6.93
CA PHE A 196 -9.19 -5.19 -7.76
C PHE A 196 -10.28 -4.95 -8.81
N LEU A 197 -11.04 -5.99 -9.16
CA LEU A 197 -12.14 -5.89 -10.13
C LEU A 197 -13.46 -5.46 -9.47
N GLN A 198 -13.56 -5.56 -8.15
CA GLN A 198 -14.74 -5.14 -7.40
C GLN A 198 -14.91 -3.62 -7.51
N GLN A 199 -16.10 -3.16 -7.89
CA GLN A 199 -16.39 -1.74 -8.03
C GLN A 199 -16.38 -1.02 -6.68
N VAL A 200 -15.88 0.22 -6.65
CA VAL A 200 -15.99 1.10 -5.50
C VAL A 200 -17.29 1.91 -5.60
N ALA A 201 -18.15 1.80 -4.58
CA ALA A 201 -19.33 2.64 -4.48
C ALA A 201 -18.94 4.07 -4.09
N THR A 202 -19.64 5.06 -4.66
CA THR A 202 -19.50 6.46 -4.24
C THR A 202 -20.17 6.67 -2.89
N VAL A 203 -19.52 7.42 -2.01
CA VAL A 203 -20.10 7.84 -0.72
C VAL A 203 -21.12 8.97 -0.91
N GLU A 204 -22.13 8.99 -0.06
CA GLU A 204 -23.22 9.97 -0.07
C GLU A 204 -22.86 11.25 0.69
N ASP A 205 -22.16 11.13 1.82
CA ASP A 205 -21.82 12.23 2.71
C ASP A 205 -20.50 12.01 3.49
N GLU A 206 -20.09 13.02 4.26
CA GLU A 206 -18.88 13.02 5.07
C GLU A 206 -18.91 11.98 6.21
N GLU A 207 -20.08 11.68 6.75
CA GLU A 207 -20.26 10.72 7.85
C GLU A 207 -20.03 9.29 7.33
N GLU A 208 -20.61 8.94 6.18
CA GLU A 208 -20.36 7.66 5.52
C GLU A 208 -18.88 7.50 5.17
N TYR A 209 -18.26 8.54 4.60
CA TYR A 209 -16.84 8.50 4.25
C TYR A 209 -15.95 8.24 5.47
N GLN A 210 -16.21 8.94 6.58
CA GLN A 210 -15.49 8.74 7.84
C GLN A 210 -15.72 7.34 8.41
N TYR A 211 -16.97 6.87 8.46
CA TYR A 211 -17.29 5.55 8.95
C TYR A 211 -16.55 4.46 8.18
N LEU A 212 -16.58 4.50 6.85
CA LEU A 212 -15.89 3.54 6.00
C LEU A 212 -14.36 3.65 6.11
N MET A 213 -13.82 4.86 6.29
CA MET A 213 -12.38 5.05 6.54
C MET A 213 -11.94 4.36 7.83
N ASP A 214 -12.74 4.44 8.88
CA ASP A 214 -12.45 3.77 10.15
C ASP A 214 -12.53 2.25 10.04
N GLN A 215 -13.50 1.73 9.29
CA GLN A 215 -13.57 0.29 8.99
C GLN A 215 -12.31 -0.18 8.23
N TRP A 216 -11.88 0.58 7.22
CA TRP A 216 -10.64 0.30 6.51
C TRP A 216 -9.42 0.37 7.42
N SER A 217 -9.34 1.35 8.30
CA SER A 217 -8.25 1.48 9.28
C SER A 217 -8.11 0.21 10.13
N GLN A 218 -9.22 -0.36 10.60
CA GLN A 218 -9.22 -1.61 11.35
C GLN A 218 -8.68 -2.78 10.51
N VAL A 219 -9.20 -2.95 9.29
CA VAL A 219 -8.76 -4.02 8.37
C VAL A 219 -7.26 -3.90 8.08
N LEU A 220 -6.78 -2.70 7.76
CA LEU A 220 -5.37 -2.48 7.45
C LEU A 220 -4.47 -2.76 8.66
N ARG A 221 -4.88 -2.34 9.86
CA ARG A 221 -4.15 -2.61 11.10
C ARG A 221 -3.96 -4.10 11.33
N GLU A 222 -5.01 -4.90 11.14
CA GLU A 222 -4.92 -6.36 11.24
C GLU A 222 -3.92 -6.94 10.24
N LYS A 223 -3.92 -6.46 8.99
CA LYS A 223 -2.97 -6.93 7.97
C LYS A 223 -1.53 -6.54 8.28
N VAL A 224 -1.32 -5.34 8.82
CA VAL A 224 0.01 -4.90 9.27
C VAL A 224 0.52 -5.76 10.42
N GLN A 225 -0.33 -6.08 11.41
CA GLN A 225 0.07 -6.93 12.53
C GLN A 225 0.45 -8.35 12.08
N VAL A 226 -0.38 -8.99 11.26
CA VAL A 226 -0.09 -10.34 10.74
C VAL A 226 1.22 -10.35 9.93
N LEU A 227 1.50 -9.28 9.19
CA LEU A 227 2.74 -9.13 8.45
C LEU A 227 3.95 -8.97 9.39
N GLU A 228 3.83 -8.16 10.44
CA GLU A 228 4.87 -8.01 11.46
C GLU A 228 5.20 -9.36 12.10
N ASP A 229 4.20 -10.11 12.55
CA ASP A 229 4.39 -11.41 13.18
C ASP A 229 5.15 -12.37 12.25
N SER A 230 4.82 -12.38 10.96
CA SER A 230 5.50 -13.19 9.94
C SER A 230 6.95 -12.75 9.72
N PHE A 231 7.19 -11.43 9.73
CA PHE A 231 8.54 -10.85 9.63
C PHE A 231 9.42 -11.23 10.82
N GLU A 232 8.86 -11.32 12.02
CA GLU A 232 9.58 -11.77 13.21
C GLU A 232 10.00 -13.24 13.12
N VAL A 233 9.11 -14.10 12.62
CA VAL A 233 9.40 -15.52 12.39
C VAL A 233 10.57 -15.70 11.42
N ASP A 234 10.50 -15.10 10.23
CA ASP A 234 11.59 -15.23 9.24
C ASP A 234 12.91 -14.64 9.75
N ALA A 235 12.85 -13.50 10.46
CA ALA A 235 14.02 -12.91 11.08
C ALA A 235 14.66 -13.85 12.13
N ALA A 236 13.86 -14.55 12.92
CA ALA A 236 14.34 -15.54 13.89
C ALA A 236 14.99 -16.73 13.19
N VAL A 237 14.40 -17.23 12.09
CA VAL A 237 14.96 -18.32 11.28
C VAL A 237 16.32 -17.94 10.70
N TRP A 238 16.46 -16.76 10.11
CA TRP A 238 17.76 -16.29 9.59
C TRP A 238 18.79 -16.16 10.70
N GLN A 239 18.38 -15.68 11.88
CA GLN A 239 19.25 -15.58 13.04
C GLN A 239 19.69 -16.96 13.55
N GLU A 240 18.82 -17.97 13.54
CA GLU A 240 19.20 -19.32 13.92
C GLU A 240 20.18 -19.95 12.93
N ASN A 241 19.88 -19.86 11.63
CA ASN A 241 20.65 -20.50 10.57
C ASN A 241 22.04 -19.87 10.38
N LEU A 242 22.15 -18.54 10.54
CA LEU A 242 23.36 -17.79 10.20
C LEU A 242 24.02 -17.10 11.40
N GLY A 243 23.30 -16.96 12.51
CA GLY A 243 23.78 -16.30 13.73
C GLY A 243 24.67 -17.19 14.59
N LYS A 244 24.53 -18.52 14.50
CA LYS A 244 25.41 -19.47 15.21
C LYS A 244 26.73 -19.60 14.46
N ILE A 245 27.75 -18.83 14.89
CA ILE A 245 29.14 -19.13 14.57
C ILE A 245 29.41 -20.53 15.15
N LYS A 246 29.55 -21.54 14.29
CA LYS A 246 30.13 -22.82 14.70
C LYS A 246 31.59 -22.54 15.06
N ASN A 247 31.88 -22.49 16.36
CA ASN A 247 33.25 -22.56 16.89
C ASN A 247 33.91 -23.87 16.45
#